data_AF-A0A2R6JHZ5-F1
#
_entry.id   AF-A0A2R6JHZ5-F1
#
_cell.length_a   1.000
_cell.length_b   1.000
_cell.length_c   1.000
_cell.angle_alpha   90.00
_cell.angle_beta   90.00
_cell.angle_gamma   90.00
#
_symmetry.space_group_name_H-M   'P 1'
#
loop_
_entity.id
_entity.type
_entity.pdbx_description
1 polymer ?
#
loop_
_entity_poly.entity_id
_entity_poly.type
_entity_poly.pdbx_seq_one_letter_code
_entity_poly.pdbx_strand_id
1 'polypeptide(L)'
;MNRATDPAEQAAALVADPELYERFAADYDDEVGFYSALRGNAQRSLSFEEYVELRRVFLDRGPTAAVRRRLEERLDRSLKNMILGDSPRGRAYSVSTLRELAGRRRRFGTLEVTVPTLLSVVKTTVEHLYDEVETPVGTRETLADLLSAVPSGEYAAVEYVARAWLTEVTLAAGTPTERLSAAAATYAETVPTPDPPVDGERSAPGYLAAAAERSFVDPEKRRLHEAAVHDAPSVETICGYLYLTATRDVEAYRHGDDDVTRAEFILARRHLQLLCDVAPYAGDPERAAYVESYLHLARAIEAGGGRWLSTRAGRPEPAWWTVADEYARAATAVRSVDAARFVKYLSKAVRHAAHAVDEPASRRRLHVAARRLFERLEPATMAPTGRASPEEIESAVAGTIRTHRCREHETRARLAFEAADYGTVRRAAEAARAEAAAAPQGSLQLRELDAIETVAAARRAERRGDFETALERYDAVATDDDSLRVGVACHRQLCRVKRLVIAGRHEEALAKAHEWFDSGSTIVLATEASCGLVPDIGDGTAGVSEQFLSVDAGVVSALPPLVRLAGTGGAVVEAVRRQIEECLVAL
;
A
#
# COMPACT_ATOMS: atom_id res chain seq x y z
N MET A 1 40.27 -28.88 28.67
CA MET A 1 38.83 -28.65 28.90
C MET A 1 38.68 -27.38 29.73
N ASN A 2 38.68 -26.21 29.09
CA ASN A 2 38.36 -24.95 29.77
C ASN A 2 36.84 -24.79 29.79
N ARG A 3 36.28 -24.43 30.96
CA ARG A 3 34.86 -24.07 31.09
C ARG A 3 34.58 -22.95 30.10
N ALA A 4 33.59 -23.12 29.22
CA ALA A 4 33.08 -22.04 28.39
C ALA A 4 32.61 -20.91 29.32
N THR A 5 33.41 -19.84 29.42
CA THR A 5 33.07 -18.61 30.14
C THR A 5 31.75 -18.06 29.57
N ASP A 6 30.83 -17.62 30.43
CA ASP A 6 29.51 -17.13 30.00
C ASP A 6 29.67 -15.98 28.98
N PRO A 7 28.89 -15.94 27.88
CA PRO A 7 29.00 -14.88 26.88
C PRO A 7 28.92 -13.44 27.42
N ALA A 8 28.25 -13.20 28.55
CA ALA A 8 28.24 -11.87 29.17
C ALA A 8 29.58 -11.54 29.84
N GLU A 9 30.20 -12.51 30.53
CA GLU A 9 31.53 -12.36 31.14
C GLU A 9 32.61 -12.17 30.07
N GLN A 10 32.52 -12.92 28.96
CA GLN A 10 33.43 -12.73 27.82
C GLN A 10 33.29 -11.34 27.20
N ALA A 11 32.07 -10.81 27.09
CA ALA A 11 31.84 -9.46 26.59
C ALA A 11 32.49 -8.39 27.49
N ALA A 12 32.37 -8.51 28.82
CA ALA A 12 33.04 -7.63 29.78
C ALA A 12 34.57 -7.72 29.71
N ALA A 13 35.10 -8.94 29.62
CA ALA A 13 36.53 -9.17 29.48
C ALA A 13 37.10 -8.57 28.19
N LEU A 14 36.38 -8.64 27.06
CA LEU A 14 36.82 -8.03 25.79
C LEU A 14 36.82 -6.52 25.79
N VAL A 15 35.86 -5.91 26.48
CA VAL A 15 35.84 -4.44 26.63
C VAL A 15 37.03 -3.98 27.46
N ALA A 16 37.39 -4.74 28.50
CA ALA A 16 38.55 -4.44 29.34
C ALA A 16 39.90 -4.73 28.65
N ASP A 17 39.97 -5.80 27.85
CA ASP A 17 41.17 -6.23 27.12
C ASP A 17 40.81 -6.77 25.72
N PRO A 18 40.89 -5.92 24.67
CA PRO A 18 40.61 -6.32 23.30
C PRO A 18 41.57 -7.38 22.73
N GLU A 19 42.75 -7.60 23.33
CA GLU A 19 43.69 -8.63 22.89
C GLU A 19 43.17 -10.05 23.10
N LEU A 20 42.13 -10.20 23.91
CA LEU A 20 41.48 -11.50 24.15
C LEU A 20 40.62 -11.98 22.98
N TYR A 21 40.46 -11.17 21.92
CA TYR A 21 39.57 -11.46 20.79
C TYR A 21 39.80 -12.83 20.16
N GLU A 22 41.01 -13.09 19.64
CA GLU A 22 41.35 -14.33 18.94
C GLU A 22 41.14 -15.56 19.81
N ARG A 23 41.49 -15.44 21.10
CA ARG A 23 41.35 -16.53 22.07
C ARG A 23 39.88 -16.89 22.28
N PHE A 24 39.00 -15.91 22.42
CA PHE A 24 37.58 -16.16 22.62
C PHE A 24 36.86 -16.53 21.32
N ALA A 25 37.25 -15.96 20.19
CA ALA A 25 36.68 -16.30 18.89
C ALA A 25 36.90 -17.78 18.54
N ALA A 26 38.05 -18.36 18.94
CA ALA A 26 38.36 -19.77 18.73
C ALA A 26 37.43 -20.76 19.46
N ASP A 27 36.64 -20.31 20.45
CA ASP A 27 35.63 -21.13 21.13
C ASP A 27 34.29 -21.24 20.36
N TYR A 28 34.16 -20.55 19.21
CA TYR A 28 32.95 -20.50 18.39
C TYR A 28 33.19 -21.04 16.98
N ASP A 29 32.14 -21.57 16.35
CA ASP A 29 32.20 -22.12 14.98
C ASP A 29 32.51 -21.04 13.92
N ASP A 30 32.04 -19.81 14.15
CA ASP A 30 32.30 -18.67 13.29
C ASP A 30 32.25 -17.33 14.06
N GLU A 31 32.98 -16.33 13.56
CA GLU A 31 33.11 -15.01 14.21
C GLU A 31 31.78 -14.20 14.22
N VAL A 32 30.85 -14.46 13.28
CA VAL A 32 29.54 -13.81 13.25
C VAL A 32 28.61 -14.41 14.32
N GLY A 33 28.72 -15.71 14.55
CA GLY A 33 28.14 -16.45 15.67
C GLY A 33 28.67 -15.93 17.01
N PHE A 34 29.99 -15.80 17.15
CA PHE A 34 30.66 -15.19 18.31
C PHE A 34 30.13 -13.77 18.60
N TYR A 35 30.16 -12.89 17.59
CA TYR A 35 29.58 -11.55 17.67
C TYR A 35 28.12 -11.57 18.12
N SER A 36 27.31 -12.46 17.54
CA SER A 36 25.89 -12.56 17.83
C SER A 36 25.62 -13.01 19.27
N ALA A 37 26.41 -13.95 19.78
CA ALA A 37 26.31 -14.48 21.14
C ALA A 37 26.65 -13.43 22.19
N LEU A 38 27.81 -12.77 22.08
CA LEU A 38 28.25 -11.74 23.03
C LEU A 38 27.32 -10.52 22.97
N ARG A 39 26.97 -10.07 21.77
CA ARG A 39 25.96 -9.02 21.57
C ARG A 39 24.64 -9.33 22.25
N GLY A 40 24.18 -10.57 22.15
CA GLY A 40 22.87 -11.01 22.65
C GLY A 40 22.79 -11.05 24.16
N ASN A 41 23.94 -11.10 24.84
CA ASN A 41 24.05 -11.21 26.29
C ASN A 41 24.69 -9.98 26.97
N ALA A 42 25.29 -9.07 26.20
CA ALA A 42 26.00 -7.90 26.70
C ALA A 42 25.23 -7.07 27.75
N GLN A 43 23.91 -6.96 27.62
CA GLN A 43 23.06 -6.24 28.57
C GLN A 43 23.06 -6.80 30.00
N ARG A 44 23.61 -8.01 30.21
CA ARG A 44 23.72 -8.62 31.54
C ARG A 44 24.96 -8.16 32.31
N SER A 45 25.95 -7.62 31.61
CA SER A 45 27.28 -7.34 32.17
C SER A 45 27.87 -6.00 31.79
N LEU A 46 27.33 -5.32 30.77
CA LEU A 46 27.85 -4.06 30.25
C LEU A 46 26.88 -2.90 30.48
N SER A 47 27.42 -1.73 30.81
CA SER A 47 26.76 -0.43 30.57
C SER A 47 26.56 -0.18 29.08
N PHE A 48 25.78 0.85 28.72
CA PHE A 48 25.59 1.21 27.31
C PHE A 48 26.92 1.64 26.66
N GLU A 49 27.73 2.41 27.38
CA GLU A 49 29.01 2.92 26.91
C GLU A 49 29.97 1.77 26.60
N GLU A 50 30.04 0.78 27.49
CA GLU A 50 30.81 -0.45 27.30
C GLU A 50 30.22 -1.33 26.19
N TYR A 51 28.90 -1.36 26.04
CA TYR A 51 28.25 -2.06 24.93
C TYR A 51 28.60 -1.45 23.56
N VAL A 52 28.79 -0.13 23.48
CA VAL A 52 29.32 0.52 22.28
C VAL A 52 30.81 0.23 22.10
N GLU A 53 31.61 0.20 23.17
CA GLU A 53 33.02 -0.21 23.08
C GLU A 53 33.17 -1.66 22.59
N LEU A 54 32.32 -2.58 23.05
CA LEU A 54 32.28 -3.94 22.54
C LEU A 54 32.11 -3.96 21.02
N ARG A 55 31.25 -3.09 20.47
CA ARG A 55 31.08 -2.96 19.01
C ARG A 55 32.34 -2.48 18.32
N ARG A 56 33.07 -1.53 18.91
CA ARG A 56 34.35 -1.05 18.38
C ARG A 56 35.35 -2.21 18.27
N VAL A 57 35.50 -3.02 19.33
CA VAL A 57 36.36 -4.21 19.31
C VAL A 57 36.03 -5.13 18.13
N PHE A 58 34.74 -5.42 17.90
CA PHE A 58 34.31 -6.25 16.77
C PHE A 58 34.49 -5.60 15.40
N LEU A 59 34.43 -4.27 15.30
CA LEU A 59 34.70 -3.56 14.06
C LEU A 59 36.19 -3.52 13.74
N ASP A 60 37.04 -3.44 14.76
CA ASP A 60 38.49 -3.33 14.60
C ASP A 60 39.17 -4.68 14.37
N ARG A 61 38.66 -5.75 15.02
CA ARG A 61 39.30 -7.07 15.04
C ARG A 61 38.49 -8.20 14.43
N GLY A 62 37.18 -8.03 14.29
CA GLY A 62 36.28 -9.09 13.84
C GLY A 62 35.84 -8.96 12.39
N PRO A 63 34.68 -9.54 12.02
CA PRO A 63 34.18 -9.51 10.65
C PRO A 63 33.55 -8.15 10.35
N THR A 64 34.39 -7.12 10.19
CA THR A 64 34.04 -5.69 10.15
C THR A 64 32.87 -5.40 9.21
N ALA A 65 32.92 -5.90 7.97
CA ALA A 65 31.89 -5.63 6.97
C ALA A 65 30.52 -6.19 7.40
N ALA A 66 30.48 -7.40 7.96
CA ALA A 66 29.24 -8.03 8.43
C ALA A 66 28.67 -7.33 9.66
N VAL A 67 29.55 -6.94 10.61
CA VAL A 67 29.17 -6.22 11.83
C VAL A 67 28.66 -4.82 11.52
N ARG A 68 29.39 -4.06 10.68
CA ARG A 68 29.02 -2.71 10.22
C ARG A 68 27.65 -2.72 9.55
N ARG A 69 27.48 -3.56 8.52
CA ARG A 69 26.21 -3.71 7.80
C ARG A 69 25.05 -3.99 8.76
N ARG A 70 25.22 -4.95 9.68
CA ARG A 70 24.18 -5.33 10.63
C ARG A 70 23.88 -4.24 11.66
N LEU A 71 24.88 -3.43 12.02
CA LEU A 71 24.68 -2.30 12.91
C LEU A 71 23.88 -1.21 12.21
N GLU A 72 24.31 -0.80 11.01
CA GLU A 72 23.67 0.24 10.20
C GLU A 72 22.21 -0.12 9.86
N GLU A 73 21.95 -1.36 9.43
CA GLU A 73 20.60 -1.85 9.10
C GLU A 73 19.62 -1.87 10.29
N ARG A 74 20.13 -1.94 11.53
CA ARG A 74 19.28 -2.16 12.72
C ARG A 74 19.35 -1.03 13.74
N LEU A 75 20.15 0.00 13.49
CA LEU A 75 20.43 1.03 14.47
C LEU A 75 19.17 1.85 14.80
N ASP A 76 18.39 2.20 13.78
CA ASP A 76 17.11 2.91 13.95
C ASP A 76 16.15 2.14 14.88
N ARG A 77 15.90 0.86 14.57
CA ARG A 77 15.10 -0.04 15.43
C ARG A 77 15.68 -0.19 16.84
N SER A 78 17.02 -0.21 16.97
CA SER A 78 17.66 -0.33 18.28
C SER A 78 17.45 0.92 19.12
N LEU A 79 17.55 2.12 18.54
CA LEU A 79 17.34 3.39 19.22
C LEU A 79 15.85 3.58 19.57
N LYS A 80 14.94 3.26 18.65
CA LYS A 80 13.49 3.22 18.92
C LYS A 80 13.16 2.33 20.11
N ASN A 81 13.71 1.11 20.14
CA ASN A 81 13.47 0.16 21.22
C ASN A 81 14.03 0.61 22.58
N MET A 82 15.02 1.51 22.64
CA MET A 82 15.52 2.09 23.89
C MET A 82 14.50 3.05 24.51
N ILE A 83 13.64 3.65 23.70
CA ILE A 83 12.53 4.50 24.18
C ILE A 83 11.36 3.61 24.61
N LEU A 84 10.93 2.70 23.73
CA LEU A 84 9.71 1.92 23.94
C LEU A 84 9.89 0.74 24.92
N GLY A 85 11.11 0.23 25.10
CA GLY A 85 11.36 -0.92 25.96
C GLY A 85 10.92 -2.27 25.37
N ASP A 86 10.58 -2.34 24.08
CA ASP A 86 10.03 -3.53 23.40
C ASP A 86 11.01 -4.70 23.27
N SER A 87 12.27 -4.53 23.68
CA SER A 87 13.29 -5.58 23.62
C SER A 87 14.12 -5.64 24.89
N PRO A 88 14.72 -6.79 25.24
CA PRO A 88 15.59 -6.92 26.41
C PRO A 88 16.69 -5.85 26.46
N ARG A 89 17.31 -5.55 25.30
CA ARG A 89 18.33 -4.48 25.18
C ARG A 89 17.73 -3.09 25.27
N GLY A 90 16.53 -2.89 24.75
CA GLY A 90 15.79 -1.63 24.90
C GLY A 90 15.52 -1.29 26.36
N ARG A 91 15.11 -2.29 27.16
CA ARG A 91 14.90 -2.13 28.60
C ARG A 91 16.18 -1.90 29.39
N ALA A 92 17.25 -2.63 29.06
CA ALA A 92 18.52 -2.50 29.78
C ALA A 92 19.24 -1.16 29.49
N TYR A 93 19.04 -0.60 28.30
CA TYR A 93 19.65 0.65 27.86
C TYR A 93 18.60 1.72 27.59
N SER A 94 17.61 1.84 28.49
CA SER A 94 16.47 2.71 28.29
C SER A 94 16.89 4.19 28.15
N VAL A 95 16.07 4.92 27.41
CA VAL A 95 16.19 6.36 27.18
C VAL A 95 14.84 6.98 27.43
N SER A 96 14.80 8.04 28.22
CA SER A 96 13.55 8.74 28.55
C SER A 96 13.45 10.08 27.85
N THR A 97 14.57 10.69 27.43
CA THR A 97 14.58 12.06 26.89
C THR A 97 15.19 12.16 25.49
N LEU A 98 14.79 13.17 24.70
CA LEU A 98 15.41 13.45 23.39
C LEU A 98 16.90 13.76 23.51
N ARG A 99 17.34 14.40 24.61
CA ARG A 99 18.74 14.70 24.86
C ARG A 99 19.57 13.43 25.04
N GLU A 100 19.07 12.49 25.83
CA GLU A 100 19.68 11.17 26.01
C GLU A 100 19.72 10.40 24.69
N LEU A 101 18.62 10.39 23.93
CA LEU A 101 18.55 9.73 22.63
C LEU A 101 19.58 10.26 21.65
N ALA A 102 19.72 11.59 21.58
CA ALA A 102 20.76 12.24 20.79
C ALA A 102 22.17 11.88 21.31
N GLY A 103 22.34 11.72 22.62
CA GLY A 103 23.57 11.20 23.24
C GLY A 103 23.91 9.78 22.78
N ARG A 104 22.94 8.85 22.84
CA ARG A 104 23.09 7.47 22.34
C ARG A 104 23.45 7.45 20.86
N ARG A 105 22.76 8.26 20.05
CA ARG A 105 23.01 8.45 18.62
C ARG A 105 24.45 8.90 18.35
N ARG A 106 24.90 9.97 19.01
CA ARG A 106 26.29 10.47 18.89
C ARG A 106 27.32 9.43 19.32
N ARG A 107 27.03 8.66 20.37
CA ARG A 107 27.92 7.61 20.86
C ARG A 107 28.09 6.49 19.83
N PHE A 108 27.03 6.04 19.16
CA PHE A 108 27.15 5.13 18.01
C PHE A 108 27.93 5.76 16.84
N GLY A 109 27.82 7.07 16.65
CA GLY A 109 28.60 7.80 15.62
C GLY A 109 30.11 7.69 15.82
N THR A 110 30.59 7.45 17.05
CA THR A 110 32.02 7.23 17.33
C THR A 110 32.56 5.89 16.80
N LEU A 111 31.69 5.05 16.21
CA LEU A 111 32.08 3.81 15.53
C LEU A 111 32.28 4.00 14.02
N GLU A 112 32.19 5.24 13.51
CA GLU A 112 32.32 5.57 12.09
C GLU A 112 31.34 4.79 11.18
N VAL A 113 30.17 4.47 11.71
CA VAL A 113 29.05 3.86 10.98
C VAL A 113 28.02 4.91 10.60
N THR A 114 27.20 4.60 9.60
CA THR A 114 26.06 5.43 9.23
C THR A 114 25.02 5.41 10.35
N VAL A 115 24.76 6.57 10.96
CA VAL A 115 23.79 6.70 12.06
C VAL A 115 22.55 7.44 11.56
N PRO A 116 21.32 6.94 11.82
CA PRO A 116 20.09 7.64 11.45
C PRO A 116 20.03 9.02 12.10
N THR A 117 19.33 9.96 11.47
CA THR A 117 19.06 11.28 12.07
C THR A 117 18.15 11.12 13.29
N LEU A 118 18.20 12.08 14.24
CA LEU A 118 17.29 12.03 15.39
C LEU A 118 15.82 12.08 14.96
N LEU A 119 15.50 12.88 13.94
CA LEU A 119 14.17 12.96 13.36
C LEU A 119 13.69 11.61 12.84
N SER A 120 14.54 10.84 12.13
CA SER A 120 14.18 9.51 11.63
C SER A 120 13.75 8.59 12.77
N VAL A 121 14.59 8.48 13.81
CA VAL A 121 14.32 7.62 14.97
C VAL A 121 13.03 8.05 15.68
N VAL A 122 12.81 9.34 15.83
CA VAL A 122 11.59 9.89 16.44
C VAL A 122 10.35 9.58 15.61
N LYS A 123 10.38 9.78 14.29
CA LYS A 123 9.27 9.42 13.39
C LYS A 123 8.90 7.94 13.55
N THR A 124 9.90 7.06 13.51
CA THR A 124 9.69 5.63 13.70
C THR A 124 9.13 5.31 15.09
N THR A 125 9.58 6.01 16.14
CA THR A 125 9.06 5.84 17.50
C THR A 125 7.59 6.25 17.58
N VAL A 126 7.23 7.42 17.05
CA VAL A 126 5.86 7.94 17.03
C VAL A 126 4.92 7.02 16.23
N GLU A 127 5.37 6.49 15.09
CA GLU A 127 4.62 5.48 14.33
C GLU A 127 4.24 4.28 15.21
N HIS A 128 5.19 3.75 15.98
CA HIS A 128 4.95 2.62 16.88
C HIS A 128 4.11 3.02 18.11
N LEU A 129 4.25 4.24 18.64
CA LEU A 129 3.39 4.71 19.72
C LEU A 129 1.92 4.73 19.32
N TYR A 130 1.62 5.09 18.07
CA TYR A 130 0.25 5.13 17.57
C TYR A 130 -0.31 3.77 17.18
N ASP A 131 0.53 2.87 16.71
CA ASP A 131 0.09 1.57 16.22
C ASP A 131 0.24 0.42 17.24
N GLU A 132 1.07 0.54 18.30
CA GLU A 132 1.56 -0.58 19.12
C GLU A 132 1.34 -0.40 20.64
N VAL A 133 1.25 0.83 21.18
CA VAL A 133 1.15 1.06 22.64
C VAL A 133 -0.31 1.06 23.14
N GLU A 134 -0.56 0.25 24.17
CA GLU A 134 -1.87 -0.22 24.66
C GLU A 134 -2.86 0.83 25.18
N THR A 135 -2.53 2.12 25.32
CA THR A 135 -3.54 3.16 25.63
C THR A 135 -3.10 4.57 25.21
N PRO A 136 -4.04 5.48 24.89
CA PRO A 136 -3.75 6.92 24.70
C PRO A 136 -3.06 7.62 25.88
N VAL A 137 -3.00 7.00 27.07
CA VAL A 137 -2.27 7.52 28.23
C VAL A 137 -0.76 7.30 28.04
N GLY A 138 -0.33 6.09 27.71
CA GLY A 138 1.09 5.75 27.55
C GLY A 138 1.76 6.53 26.41
N THR A 139 1.05 6.81 25.32
CA THR A 139 1.54 7.69 24.24
C THR A 139 1.88 9.08 24.77
N ARG A 140 1.00 9.68 25.59
CA ARG A 140 1.19 11.04 26.13
C ARG A 140 2.37 11.10 27.10
N GLU A 141 2.47 10.13 28.00
CA GLU A 141 3.56 10.05 28.98
C GLU A 141 4.91 9.93 28.26
N THR A 142 5.02 9.02 27.27
CA THR A 142 6.25 8.87 26.49
C THR A 142 6.64 10.15 25.77
N LEU A 143 5.69 10.83 25.14
CA LEU A 143 5.95 12.10 24.44
C LEU A 143 6.37 13.22 25.41
N ALA A 144 5.77 13.27 26.60
CA ALA A 144 6.13 14.25 27.63
C ALA A 144 7.54 13.99 28.18
N ASP A 145 7.88 12.73 28.47
CA ASP A 145 9.20 12.34 28.94
C ASP A 145 10.28 12.69 27.91
N LEU A 146 10.01 12.42 26.63
CA LEU A 146 10.92 12.77 25.53
C LEU A 146 11.23 14.28 25.49
N LEU A 147 10.26 15.13 25.79
CA LEU A 147 10.40 16.59 25.79
C LEU A 147 10.97 17.16 27.09
N SER A 148 10.98 16.41 28.19
CA SER A 148 11.48 16.88 29.49
C SER A 148 12.95 17.35 29.45
N ALA A 149 13.74 16.85 28.49
CA ALA A 149 15.07 17.34 28.19
C ALA A 149 15.37 17.24 26.69
N VAL A 150 15.46 18.39 26.02
CA VAL A 150 15.74 18.48 24.58
C VAL A 150 17.23 18.75 24.28
N PRO A 151 17.77 18.26 23.15
CA PRO A 151 19.12 18.57 22.67
C PRO A 151 19.15 19.89 21.87
N SER A 152 20.28 20.61 21.92
CA SER A 152 20.53 21.77 21.04
C SER A 152 20.84 21.33 19.60
N GLY A 153 20.39 22.10 18.60
CA GLY A 153 20.75 21.88 17.19
C GLY A 153 19.97 20.78 16.47
N GLU A 154 18.93 20.21 17.09
CA GLU A 154 18.10 19.14 16.51
C GLU A 154 16.63 19.60 16.39
N TYR A 155 16.43 20.81 15.85
CA TYR A 155 15.12 21.49 15.76
C TYR A 155 14.00 20.57 15.27
N ALA A 156 14.19 19.91 14.13
CA ALA A 156 13.14 19.14 13.47
C ALA A 156 12.62 17.96 14.31
N ALA A 157 13.50 17.32 15.09
CA ALA A 157 13.08 16.24 15.97
C ALA A 157 12.31 16.77 17.20
N VAL A 158 12.76 17.89 17.76
CA VAL A 158 12.10 18.54 18.90
C VAL A 158 10.71 19.05 18.51
N GLU A 159 10.61 19.79 17.38
CA GLU A 159 9.34 20.26 16.82
C GLU A 159 8.37 19.10 16.60
N TYR A 160 8.82 18.03 15.97
CA TYR A 160 7.97 16.89 15.65
C TYR A 160 7.38 16.22 16.90
N VAL A 161 8.19 15.99 17.94
CA VAL A 161 7.68 15.44 19.22
C VAL A 161 6.77 16.43 19.93
N ALA A 162 7.13 17.73 19.95
CA ALA A 162 6.34 18.77 20.60
C ALA A 162 4.95 18.88 19.98
N ARG A 163 4.85 18.79 18.65
CA ARG A 163 3.58 18.79 17.92
C ARG A 163 2.75 17.52 18.18
N ALA A 164 3.38 16.35 18.23
CA ALA A 164 2.70 15.12 18.63
C ALA A 164 2.17 15.20 20.08
N TRP A 165 3.01 15.64 21.01
CA TRP A 165 2.65 15.83 22.42
C TRP A 165 1.48 16.79 22.60
N LEU A 166 1.56 17.98 21.99
CA LEU A 166 0.52 19.01 22.04
C LEU A 166 -0.83 18.44 21.60
N THR A 167 -0.81 17.65 20.53
CA THR A 167 -2.01 17.03 19.97
C THR A 167 -2.64 16.04 20.92
N GLU A 168 -1.85 15.11 21.45
CA GLU A 168 -2.37 14.06 22.32
C GLU A 168 -2.85 14.61 23.67
N VAL A 169 -2.11 15.55 24.28
CA VAL A 169 -2.52 16.19 25.55
C VAL A 169 -3.85 16.94 25.41
N THR A 170 -4.06 17.58 24.26
CA THR A 170 -5.30 18.31 23.96
C THR A 170 -6.47 17.35 23.73
N LEU A 171 -6.29 16.30 22.92
CA LEU A 171 -7.33 15.31 22.60
C LEU A 171 -7.82 14.51 23.82
N ALA A 172 -7.02 14.40 24.87
CA ALA A 172 -7.36 13.63 26.06
C ALA A 172 -8.25 14.39 27.08
N ALA A 173 -8.90 15.49 26.70
CA ALA A 173 -9.61 16.39 27.61
C ALA A 173 -11.12 16.44 27.39
N GLY A 174 -11.88 16.68 28.45
CA GLY A 174 -13.27 17.15 28.35
C GLY A 174 -13.42 18.64 27.98
N THR A 175 -12.32 19.42 28.01
CA THR A 175 -12.26 20.85 27.64
C THR A 175 -11.11 21.14 26.65
N PRO A 176 -11.24 20.72 25.37
CA PRO A 176 -10.14 20.80 24.39
C PRO A 176 -9.55 22.21 24.14
N THR A 177 -10.38 23.26 24.12
CA THR A 177 -9.93 24.62 23.78
C THR A 177 -8.99 25.24 24.84
N GLU A 178 -9.32 25.12 26.12
CA GLU A 178 -8.49 25.66 27.21
C GLU A 178 -7.13 24.95 27.27
N ARG A 179 -7.12 23.63 27.09
CA ARG A 179 -5.89 22.84 27.05
C ARG A 179 -5.04 23.17 25.83
N LEU A 180 -5.65 23.42 24.67
CA LEU A 180 -4.91 23.78 23.48
C LEU A 180 -4.13 25.09 23.69
N SER A 181 -4.72 26.07 24.37
CA SER A 181 -4.01 27.32 24.70
C SER A 181 -2.79 27.08 25.58
N ALA A 182 -2.92 26.26 26.63
CA ALA A 182 -1.81 25.92 27.52
C ALA A 182 -0.73 25.08 26.81
N ALA A 183 -1.15 24.13 25.97
CA ALA A 183 -0.25 23.31 25.18
C ALA A 183 0.50 24.14 24.12
N ALA A 184 -0.15 25.13 23.51
CA ALA A 184 0.48 26.06 22.57
C ALA A 184 1.57 26.90 23.24
N ALA A 185 1.34 27.39 24.46
CA ALA A 185 2.36 28.09 25.24
C ALA A 185 3.55 27.17 25.55
N THR A 186 3.29 25.94 26.01
CA THR A 186 4.34 24.96 26.30
C THR A 186 5.13 24.57 25.04
N TYR A 187 4.45 24.45 23.89
CA TYR A 187 5.08 24.23 22.60
C TYR A 187 6.05 25.37 22.26
N ALA A 188 5.61 26.63 22.37
CA ALA A 188 6.42 27.80 22.06
C ALA A 188 7.64 27.95 22.98
N GLU A 189 7.54 27.50 24.24
CA GLU A 189 8.64 27.46 25.21
C GLU A 189 9.64 26.31 24.94
N THR A 190 9.14 25.16 24.47
CA THR A 190 9.94 23.93 24.30
C THR A 190 10.66 23.89 22.96
N VAL A 191 10.00 24.34 21.89
CA VAL A 191 10.55 24.34 20.54
C VAL A 191 11.41 25.60 20.36
N PRO A 192 12.66 25.49 19.89
CA PRO A 192 13.47 26.68 19.62
C PRO A 192 12.76 27.61 18.64
N THR A 193 12.77 28.93 18.87
CA THR A 193 12.16 29.88 17.94
C THR A 193 12.78 29.73 16.54
N PRO A 194 11.97 29.52 15.48
CA PRO A 194 12.50 29.44 14.12
C PRO A 194 13.08 30.79 13.69
N ASP A 195 14.07 30.77 12.79
CA ASP A 195 14.54 31.99 12.16
C ASP A 195 13.37 32.68 11.43
N PRO A 196 13.20 34.01 11.59
CA PRO A 196 12.08 34.71 11.00
C PRO A 196 12.17 34.62 9.47
N PRO A 197 11.10 34.16 8.79
CA PRO A 197 11.13 33.93 7.34
C PRO A 197 11.07 35.22 6.51
N VAL A 198 10.89 36.39 7.13
CA VAL A 198 10.75 37.69 6.45
C VAL A 198 11.52 38.80 7.18
N ASP A 199 12.06 39.74 6.40
CA ASP A 199 12.55 41.03 6.89
C ASP A 199 11.35 41.97 7.09
N GLY A 200 10.97 42.26 8.34
CA GLY A 200 9.78 43.07 8.62
C GLY A 200 9.32 43.06 10.08
N GLU A 201 8.08 43.47 10.32
CA GLU A 201 7.46 43.47 11.66
C GLU A 201 7.43 42.04 12.24
N ARG A 202 8.16 41.85 13.35
CA ARG A 202 8.22 40.59 14.07
C ARG A 202 7.08 40.54 15.08
N SER A 203 5.87 40.40 14.58
CA SER A 203 4.65 40.24 15.37
C SER A 203 3.75 39.17 14.74
N ALA A 204 2.98 38.45 15.54
CA ALA A 204 2.06 37.43 15.06
C ALA A 204 1.05 37.98 14.03
N PRO A 205 0.42 39.16 14.21
CA PRO A 205 -0.40 39.77 13.17
C PRO A 205 0.38 40.03 11.86
N GLY A 206 1.62 40.51 11.95
CA GLY A 206 2.48 40.74 10.79
C GLY A 206 2.79 39.44 10.02
N TYR A 207 3.13 38.37 10.73
CA TYR A 207 3.37 37.05 10.12
C TYR A 207 2.12 36.48 9.46
N LEU A 208 0.94 36.61 10.10
CA LEU A 208 -0.32 36.13 9.55
C LEU A 208 -0.75 36.93 8.31
N ALA A 209 -0.52 38.25 8.29
CA ALA A 209 -0.76 39.09 7.12
C ALA A 209 0.14 38.68 5.94
N ALA A 210 1.45 38.52 6.19
CA ALA A 210 2.37 38.03 5.16
C ALA A 210 1.98 36.61 4.68
N ALA A 211 1.51 35.74 5.57
CA ALA A 211 1.06 34.40 5.21
C ALA A 211 -0.21 34.45 4.33
N ALA A 212 -1.11 35.40 4.55
CA ALA A 212 -2.33 35.55 3.75
C ALA A 212 -2.04 35.87 2.28
N GLU A 213 -0.95 36.60 2.01
CA GLU A 213 -0.48 36.92 0.66
C GLU A 213 0.18 35.73 -0.07
N ARG A 214 0.59 34.69 0.67
CA ARG A 214 1.23 33.49 0.09
C ARG A 214 0.21 32.46 -0.39
N SER A 215 0.53 31.81 -1.51
CA SER A 215 -0.26 30.70 -2.03
C SER A 215 -0.30 29.53 -1.04
N PHE A 216 -1.35 28.72 -1.08
CA PHE A 216 -1.51 27.58 -0.15
C PHE A 216 -0.38 26.55 -0.24
N VAL A 217 0.21 26.37 -1.43
CA VAL A 217 1.31 25.41 -1.68
C VAL A 217 2.69 25.96 -1.31
N ASP A 218 2.81 27.26 -1.01
CA ASP A 218 4.07 27.89 -0.65
C ASP A 218 4.53 27.40 0.74
N PRO A 219 5.68 26.73 0.86
CA PRO A 219 6.19 26.24 2.15
C PRO A 219 6.47 27.37 3.16
N GLU A 220 6.70 28.60 2.69
CA GLU A 220 6.92 29.76 3.54
C GLU A 220 5.65 30.15 4.31
N LYS A 221 4.45 29.93 3.73
CA LYS A 221 3.16 30.17 4.41
C LYS A 221 3.09 29.41 5.74
N ARG A 222 3.52 28.14 5.75
CA ARG A 222 3.57 27.32 6.98
C ARG A 222 4.58 27.87 7.99
N ARG A 223 5.77 28.28 7.53
CA ARG A 223 6.82 28.85 8.41
C ARG A 223 6.37 30.16 9.04
N LEU A 224 5.62 31.00 8.32
CA LEU A 224 5.03 32.23 8.87
C LEU A 224 4.00 31.92 9.96
N HIS A 225 3.15 30.91 9.78
CA HIS A 225 2.24 30.46 10.82
C HIS A 225 2.96 29.89 12.05
N GLU A 226 4.06 29.16 11.86
CA GLU A 226 4.92 28.68 12.95
C GLU A 226 5.54 29.84 13.73
N ALA A 227 6.09 30.84 13.03
CA ALA A 227 6.63 32.06 13.65
C ALA A 227 5.55 32.82 14.46
N ALA A 228 4.32 32.89 13.94
CA ALA A 228 3.20 33.49 14.67
C ALA A 228 2.84 32.74 15.97
N VAL A 229 2.98 31.41 16.00
CA VAL A 229 2.80 30.60 17.23
C VAL A 229 3.84 30.97 18.29
N HIS A 230 5.10 31.18 17.90
CA HIS A 230 6.16 31.54 18.83
C HIS A 230 6.04 32.98 19.37
N ASP A 231 5.58 33.91 18.53
CA ASP A 231 5.40 35.31 18.95
C ASP A 231 4.19 35.49 19.87
N ALA A 232 3.05 34.89 19.52
CA ALA A 232 1.81 34.96 20.30
C ALA A 232 1.09 33.59 20.31
N PRO A 233 1.48 32.68 21.23
CA PRO A 233 0.87 31.36 21.32
C PRO A 233 -0.61 31.48 21.73
N SER A 234 -1.49 31.05 20.84
CA SER A 234 -2.94 31.08 21.02
C SER A 234 -3.62 29.96 20.24
N VAL A 235 -4.89 29.71 20.53
CA VAL A 235 -5.71 28.75 19.77
C VAL A 235 -5.73 29.09 18.28
N GLU A 236 -5.78 30.37 17.92
CA GLU A 236 -5.83 30.80 16.52
C GLU A 236 -4.52 30.50 15.79
N THR A 237 -3.39 30.91 16.35
CA THR A 237 -2.07 30.75 15.72
C THR A 237 -1.72 29.27 15.56
N ILE A 238 -1.93 28.46 16.61
CA ILE A 238 -1.62 27.02 16.57
C ILE A 238 -2.55 26.26 15.62
N CYS A 239 -3.85 26.55 15.59
CA CYS A 239 -4.77 25.92 14.64
C CYS A 239 -4.38 26.27 13.20
N GLY A 240 -3.97 27.52 12.98
CA GLY A 240 -3.37 28.00 11.73
C GLY A 240 -2.26 27.09 11.22
N TYR A 241 -1.26 26.90 12.06
CA TYR A 241 -0.08 26.08 11.81
C TYR A 241 -0.40 24.59 11.61
N LEU A 242 -1.21 24.00 12.51
CA LEU A 242 -1.58 22.58 12.43
C LEU A 242 -2.37 22.25 11.17
N TYR A 243 -3.28 23.13 10.74
CA TYR A 243 -4.05 22.95 9.51
C TYR A 243 -3.14 22.88 8.28
N LEU A 244 -2.23 23.84 8.10
CA LEU A 244 -1.31 23.87 6.96
C LEU A 244 -0.37 22.67 6.97
N THR A 245 0.09 22.26 8.15
CA THR A 245 0.96 21.10 8.30
C THR A 245 0.24 19.81 7.93
N ALA A 246 -0.94 19.57 8.52
CA ALA A 246 -1.69 18.34 8.30
C ALA A 246 -2.19 18.18 6.85
N THR A 247 -2.69 19.25 6.25
CA THR A 247 -3.17 19.21 4.87
C THR A 247 -2.05 18.96 3.87
N ARG A 248 -0.87 19.57 4.08
CA ARG A 248 0.33 19.28 3.30
C ARG A 248 0.72 17.80 3.39
N ASP A 249 0.82 17.25 4.60
CA ASP A 249 1.25 15.87 4.82
C ASP A 249 0.25 14.86 4.23
N VAL A 250 -1.06 15.12 4.34
CA VAL A 250 -2.11 14.29 3.70
C VAL A 250 -2.02 14.35 2.18
N GLU A 251 -1.83 15.54 1.60
CA GLU A 251 -1.73 15.70 0.14
C GLU A 251 -0.45 15.06 -0.41
N ALA A 252 0.70 15.27 0.23
CA ALA A 252 1.96 14.62 -0.13
C ALA A 252 1.81 13.09 -0.12
N TYR A 253 1.19 12.53 0.93
CA TYR A 253 1.02 11.08 1.06
C TYR A 253 0.03 10.54 0.02
N ARG A 254 -1.04 11.29 -0.26
CA ARG A 254 -2.04 10.94 -1.28
C ARG A 254 -1.44 10.92 -2.69
N HIS A 255 -0.58 11.88 -3.01
CA HIS A 255 0.05 12.00 -4.32
C HIS A 255 1.30 11.16 -4.47
N GLY A 256 1.79 10.59 -3.37
CA GLY A 256 2.89 9.68 -3.41
C GLY A 256 4.22 10.39 -3.61
N ASP A 257 4.40 11.46 -2.86
CA ASP A 257 5.71 12.04 -2.63
C ASP A 257 6.57 11.03 -1.86
N ASP A 258 7.85 10.87 -2.24
CA ASP A 258 8.72 9.87 -1.64
C ASP A 258 9.19 10.29 -0.23
N ASP A 259 9.02 11.56 0.12
CA ASP A 259 9.52 12.17 1.36
C ASP A 259 8.59 12.06 2.58
N VAL A 260 7.36 11.57 2.42
CA VAL A 260 6.36 11.52 3.50
C VAL A 260 6.21 10.12 4.09
N THR A 261 6.43 10.03 5.40
CA THR A 261 6.35 8.77 6.16
C THR A 261 4.94 8.47 6.66
N ARG A 262 4.67 7.19 6.98
CA ARG A 262 3.42 6.79 7.67
C ARG A 262 3.24 7.54 9.00
N ALA A 263 4.32 7.77 9.74
CA ALA A 263 4.28 8.51 11.00
C ALA A 263 3.71 9.93 10.82
N GLU A 264 4.19 10.67 9.82
CA GLU A 264 3.70 12.00 9.46
C GLU A 264 2.22 11.98 9.08
N PHE A 265 1.81 10.99 8.29
CA PHE A 265 0.42 10.84 7.91
C PHE A 265 -0.51 10.56 9.11
N ILE A 266 -0.12 9.68 10.04
CA ILE A 266 -0.90 9.40 11.26
C ILE A 266 -1.01 10.67 12.11
N LEU A 267 0.10 11.39 12.30
CA LEU A 267 0.11 12.63 13.06
C LEU A 267 -0.74 13.72 12.39
N ALA A 268 -0.71 13.85 11.07
CA ALA A 268 -1.58 14.75 10.32
C ALA A 268 -3.07 14.44 10.53
N ARG A 269 -3.45 13.15 10.54
CA ARG A 269 -4.82 12.74 10.88
C ARG A 269 -5.20 13.16 12.31
N ARG A 270 -4.28 13.03 13.28
CA ARG A 270 -4.50 13.45 14.67
C ARG A 270 -4.69 14.96 14.79
N HIS A 271 -3.92 15.77 14.04
CA HIS A 271 -4.14 17.22 13.96
C HIS A 271 -5.52 17.57 13.43
N LEU A 272 -5.95 16.92 12.35
CA LEU A 272 -7.27 17.17 11.78
C LEU A 272 -8.39 16.79 12.75
N GLN A 273 -8.21 15.71 13.52
CA GLN A 273 -9.14 15.34 14.60
C GLN A 273 -9.21 16.43 15.67
N LEU A 274 -8.06 16.92 16.15
CA LEU A 274 -8.00 18.00 17.12
C LEU A 274 -8.69 19.27 16.60
N LEU A 275 -8.43 19.65 15.34
CA LEU A 275 -9.05 20.81 14.72
C LEU A 275 -10.58 20.66 14.58
N CYS A 276 -11.10 19.45 14.37
CA CYS A 276 -12.55 19.21 14.43
C CYS A 276 -13.10 19.38 15.85
N ASP A 277 -12.41 18.84 16.86
CA ASP A 277 -12.89 18.81 18.24
C ASP A 277 -12.88 20.19 18.93
N VAL A 278 -11.93 21.06 18.58
CA VAL A 278 -11.86 22.43 19.14
C VAL A 278 -12.66 23.46 18.36
N ALA A 279 -13.22 23.09 17.20
CA ALA A 279 -13.99 23.94 16.28
C ALA A 279 -13.41 25.38 16.15
N PRO A 280 -12.11 25.55 15.83
CA PRO A 280 -11.42 26.84 15.93
C PRO A 280 -11.86 27.84 14.84
N TYR A 281 -12.67 27.36 13.90
CA TYR A 281 -13.12 28.09 12.71
C TYR A 281 -14.62 28.37 12.75
N ALA A 282 -15.20 28.61 13.93
CA ALA A 282 -16.62 28.93 14.07
C ALA A 282 -17.07 30.15 13.22
N GLY A 283 -16.16 31.10 12.94
CA GLY A 283 -16.37 32.24 12.04
C GLY A 283 -15.90 32.03 10.59
N ASP A 284 -15.33 30.86 10.28
CA ASP A 284 -14.81 30.49 8.94
C ASP A 284 -15.37 29.10 8.55
N PRO A 285 -16.65 29.04 8.12
CA PRO A 285 -17.32 27.78 7.78
C PRO A 285 -16.66 27.06 6.60
N GLU A 286 -15.95 27.80 5.75
CA GLU A 286 -15.20 27.24 4.64
C GLU A 286 -14.03 26.39 5.15
N ARG A 287 -13.19 26.97 6.01
CA ARG A 287 -12.06 26.24 6.59
C ARG A 287 -12.50 25.09 7.47
N ALA A 288 -13.58 25.24 8.22
CA ALA A 288 -14.18 24.14 8.99
C ALA A 288 -14.56 22.95 8.09
N ALA A 289 -15.25 23.20 6.97
CA ALA A 289 -15.61 22.18 5.99
C ALA A 289 -14.38 21.47 5.37
N TYR A 290 -13.31 22.20 5.08
CA TYR A 290 -12.07 21.60 4.59
C TYR A 290 -11.40 20.71 5.63
N VAL A 291 -11.32 21.14 6.89
CA VAL A 291 -10.74 20.33 7.98
C VAL A 291 -11.49 19.00 8.11
N GLU A 292 -12.82 19.05 8.17
CA GLU A 292 -13.67 17.85 8.26
C GLU A 292 -13.47 16.94 7.04
N SER A 293 -13.42 17.52 5.83
CA SER A 293 -13.17 16.76 4.60
C SER A 293 -11.80 16.09 4.59
N TYR A 294 -10.73 16.80 4.97
CA TYR A 294 -9.39 16.22 5.05
C TYR A 294 -9.28 15.12 6.11
N LEU A 295 -9.98 15.26 7.24
CA LEU A 295 -10.03 14.21 8.26
C LEU A 295 -10.61 12.90 7.68
N HIS A 296 -11.73 13.01 6.96
CA HIS A 296 -12.33 11.87 6.26
C HIS A 296 -11.44 11.31 5.15
N LEU A 297 -10.74 12.16 4.39
CA LEU A 297 -9.75 11.69 3.40
C LEU A 297 -8.61 10.90 4.04
N ALA A 298 -8.08 11.38 5.17
CA ALA A 298 -7.04 10.67 5.90
C ALA A 298 -7.54 9.30 6.39
N ARG A 299 -8.76 9.22 6.94
CA ARG A 299 -9.37 7.93 7.33
C ARG A 299 -9.57 6.99 6.13
N ALA A 300 -10.00 7.52 4.98
CA ALA A 300 -10.14 6.73 3.75
C ALA A 300 -8.79 6.16 3.25
N ILE A 301 -7.73 6.97 3.28
CA ILE A 301 -6.39 6.55 2.85
C ILE A 301 -5.81 5.47 3.80
N GLU A 302 -6.01 5.63 5.11
CA GLU A 302 -5.59 4.65 6.12
C GLU A 302 -6.30 3.31 5.93
N ALA A 303 -7.63 3.33 5.78
CA ALA A 303 -8.46 2.14 5.54
C ALA A 303 -8.17 1.48 4.17
N GLY A 304 -7.70 2.25 3.19
CA GLY A 304 -7.35 1.76 1.85
C GLY A 304 -6.01 1.04 1.78
N GLY A 305 -5.36 0.78 2.92
CA GLY A 305 -4.07 0.09 2.99
C GLY A 305 -2.88 0.95 2.56
N GLY A 306 -3.06 2.25 2.28
CA GLY A 306 -2.03 3.31 2.07
C GLY A 306 -0.85 3.03 1.12
N ARG A 307 0.02 4.03 0.88
CA ARG A 307 1.40 3.80 0.44
C ARG A 307 2.19 3.41 1.67
N TRP A 308 2.36 2.11 1.92
CA TRP A 308 3.04 1.60 3.11
C TRP A 308 4.56 1.83 3.05
N LEU A 309 5.00 3.09 3.18
CA LEU A 309 6.37 3.44 3.57
C LEU A 309 6.48 3.33 5.09
N SER A 310 6.46 2.09 5.56
CA SER A 310 6.59 1.73 6.97
C SER A 310 7.78 0.80 7.15
N THR A 311 8.41 0.87 8.31
CA THR A 311 9.44 -0.10 8.73
C THR A 311 8.85 -1.43 9.21
N ARG A 312 7.52 -1.58 9.19
CA ARG A 312 6.79 -2.79 9.59
C ARG A 312 6.61 -3.79 8.45
N ALA A 313 6.44 -5.05 8.85
CA ALA A 313 6.09 -6.14 7.95
C ALA A 313 4.56 -6.22 7.77
N GLY A 314 4.12 -6.34 6.52
CA GLY A 314 2.72 -6.58 6.16
C GLY A 314 1.93 -5.30 5.88
N ARG A 315 1.44 -5.16 4.65
CA ARG A 315 0.49 -4.11 4.29
C ARG A 315 -0.92 -4.58 4.67
N PRO A 316 -1.69 -3.83 5.47
CA PRO A 316 -3.06 -4.18 5.81
C PRO A 316 -3.89 -4.21 4.54
N GLU A 317 -4.77 -5.21 4.44
CA GLU A 317 -5.70 -5.32 3.33
C GLU A 317 -6.68 -4.14 3.34
N PRO A 318 -7.02 -3.57 2.17
CA PRO A 318 -7.96 -2.46 2.10
C PRO A 318 -9.37 -2.85 2.58
N ALA A 319 -9.93 -2.08 3.51
CA ALA A 319 -11.34 -2.17 3.91
C ALA A 319 -12.22 -1.33 2.98
N TRP A 320 -12.46 -1.80 1.75
CA TRP A 320 -13.02 -0.98 0.66
C TRP A 320 -14.38 -0.31 0.98
N TRP A 321 -15.24 -0.93 1.78
CA TRP A 321 -16.48 -0.29 2.25
C TRP A 321 -16.22 0.92 3.13
N THR A 322 -15.31 0.80 4.10
CA THR A 322 -14.88 1.93 4.94
C THR A 322 -14.26 3.05 4.10
N VAL A 323 -13.43 2.70 3.11
CA VAL A 323 -12.84 3.69 2.19
C VAL A 323 -13.93 4.46 1.44
N ALA A 324 -14.93 3.75 0.92
CA ALA A 324 -16.05 4.35 0.19
C ALA A 324 -16.85 5.32 1.08
N ASP A 325 -17.19 4.89 2.29
CA ASP A 325 -17.95 5.70 3.26
C ASP A 325 -17.19 6.97 3.66
N GLU A 326 -15.90 6.85 3.94
CA GLU A 326 -15.07 8.01 4.32
C GLU A 326 -14.92 9.00 3.15
N TYR A 327 -14.77 8.55 1.90
CA TYR A 327 -14.80 9.46 0.74
C TYR A 327 -16.17 10.13 0.54
N ALA A 328 -17.27 9.43 0.83
CA ALA A 328 -18.61 10.00 0.76
C ALA A 328 -18.81 11.09 1.82
N ARG A 329 -18.35 10.85 3.07
CA ARG A 329 -18.35 11.86 4.14
C ARG A 329 -17.46 13.05 3.79
N ALA A 330 -16.26 12.80 3.24
CA ALA A 330 -15.37 13.85 2.76
C ALA A 330 -16.03 14.73 1.69
N ALA A 331 -16.78 14.13 0.76
CA ALA A 331 -17.57 14.87 -0.23
C ALA A 331 -18.67 15.71 0.44
N THR A 332 -19.46 15.12 1.34
CA THR A 332 -20.54 15.81 2.04
C THR A 332 -20.04 17.06 2.79
N ALA A 333 -18.90 16.96 3.47
CA ALA A 333 -18.30 18.07 4.22
C ALA A 333 -18.00 19.29 3.33
N VAL A 334 -17.44 19.09 2.12
CA VAL A 334 -17.10 20.20 1.21
C VAL A 334 -18.21 20.62 0.26
N ARG A 335 -19.38 19.96 0.29
CA ARG A 335 -20.45 20.17 -0.69
C ARG A 335 -20.87 21.63 -0.82
N SER A 336 -20.93 22.37 0.29
CA SER A 336 -21.37 23.78 0.31
C SER A 336 -20.25 24.78 0.00
N VAL A 337 -18.99 24.34 -0.12
CA VAL A 337 -17.82 25.23 -0.22
C VAL A 337 -16.92 24.95 -1.43
N ASP A 338 -16.94 23.72 -1.95
CA ASP A 338 -16.17 23.31 -3.13
C ASP A 338 -16.91 22.21 -3.92
N ALA A 339 -17.71 22.66 -4.89
CA ALA A 339 -18.50 21.78 -5.74
C ALA A 339 -17.64 20.84 -6.61
N ALA A 340 -16.47 21.30 -7.06
CA ALA A 340 -15.57 20.50 -7.89
C ALA A 340 -14.95 19.36 -7.08
N ARG A 341 -14.50 19.61 -5.84
CA ARG A 341 -14.02 18.57 -4.92
C ARG A 341 -15.13 17.64 -4.49
N PHE A 342 -16.33 18.15 -4.22
CA PHE A 342 -17.51 17.32 -3.93
C PHE A 342 -17.72 16.25 -5.01
N VAL A 343 -17.74 16.65 -6.29
CA VAL A 343 -17.89 15.73 -7.43
C VAL A 343 -16.76 14.71 -7.48
N LYS A 344 -15.50 15.16 -7.34
CA LYS A 344 -14.31 14.28 -7.37
C LYS A 344 -14.31 13.26 -6.24
N TYR A 345 -14.65 13.66 -5.01
CA TYR A 345 -14.67 12.76 -3.85
C TYR A 345 -15.84 11.79 -3.90
N LEU A 346 -17.03 12.23 -4.36
CA LEU A 346 -18.16 11.34 -4.57
C LEU A 346 -17.85 10.28 -5.65
N SER A 347 -17.16 10.67 -6.74
CA SER A 347 -16.70 9.71 -7.75
C SER A 347 -15.73 8.68 -7.15
N LYS A 348 -14.79 9.12 -6.30
CA LYS A 348 -13.88 8.22 -5.58
C LYS A 348 -14.65 7.25 -4.67
N ALA A 349 -15.63 7.73 -3.91
CA ALA A 349 -16.46 6.89 -3.05
C ALA A 349 -17.10 5.73 -3.83
N VAL A 350 -17.72 6.01 -4.99
CA VAL A 350 -18.36 4.97 -5.79
C VAL A 350 -17.35 4.01 -6.42
N ARG A 351 -16.17 4.50 -6.83
CA ARG A 351 -15.09 3.60 -7.31
C ARG A 351 -14.62 2.64 -6.22
N HIS A 352 -14.46 3.10 -4.99
CA HIS A 352 -14.10 2.23 -3.87
C HIS A 352 -15.23 1.27 -3.48
N ALA A 353 -16.49 1.71 -3.54
CA ALA A 353 -17.65 0.82 -3.35
C ALA A 353 -17.68 -0.29 -4.43
N ALA A 354 -17.30 0.01 -5.67
CA ALA A 354 -17.19 -1.00 -6.72
C ALA A 354 -16.07 -2.02 -6.44
N HIS A 355 -14.96 -1.62 -5.83
CA HIS A 355 -13.93 -2.57 -5.37
C HIS A 355 -14.41 -3.45 -4.21
N ALA A 356 -15.33 -2.95 -3.38
CA ALA A 356 -15.88 -3.67 -2.23
C ALA A 356 -16.90 -4.76 -2.60
N VAL A 357 -17.37 -4.79 -3.85
CA VAL A 357 -18.33 -5.77 -4.36
C VAL A 357 -17.58 -6.89 -5.08
N ASP A 358 -17.92 -8.15 -4.84
CA ASP A 358 -17.23 -9.28 -5.48
C ASP A 358 -17.72 -9.57 -6.91
N GLU A 359 -19.02 -9.39 -7.17
CA GLU A 359 -19.65 -9.75 -8.43
C GLU A 359 -19.40 -8.68 -9.53
N PRO A 360 -18.75 -9.02 -10.66
CA PRO A 360 -18.47 -8.06 -11.73
C PRO A 360 -19.74 -7.41 -12.31
N ALA A 361 -20.87 -8.13 -12.40
CA ALA A 361 -22.13 -7.55 -12.87
C ALA A 361 -22.63 -6.42 -11.95
N SER A 362 -22.47 -6.59 -10.63
CA SER A 362 -22.84 -5.59 -9.63
C SER A 362 -21.89 -4.38 -9.66
N ARG A 363 -20.57 -4.60 -9.85
CA ARG A 363 -19.61 -3.51 -10.11
C ARG A 363 -20.01 -2.67 -11.32
N ARG A 364 -20.37 -3.32 -12.43
CA ARG A 364 -20.82 -2.63 -13.65
C ARG A 364 -22.07 -1.79 -13.39
N ARG A 365 -23.06 -2.33 -12.68
CA ARG A 365 -24.30 -1.60 -12.32
C ARG A 365 -23.99 -0.35 -11.50
N LEU A 366 -23.03 -0.40 -10.57
CA LEU A 366 -22.59 0.77 -9.80
C LEU A 366 -22.00 1.86 -10.70
N HIS A 367 -21.11 1.52 -11.63
CA HIS A 367 -20.54 2.51 -12.55
C HIS A 367 -21.59 3.12 -13.49
N VAL A 368 -22.55 2.33 -13.99
CA VAL A 368 -23.68 2.85 -14.79
C VAL A 368 -24.56 3.80 -13.98
N ALA A 369 -24.90 3.42 -12.74
CA ALA A 369 -25.71 4.25 -11.85
C ALA A 369 -24.99 5.56 -11.49
N ALA A 370 -23.70 5.50 -11.18
CA ALA A 370 -22.86 6.66 -10.92
C ALA A 370 -22.83 7.60 -12.12
N ARG A 371 -22.57 7.07 -13.32
CA ARG A 371 -22.57 7.86 -14.56
C ARG A 371 -23.89 8.62 -14.74
N ARG A 372 -25.03 7.93 -14.61
CA ARG A 372 -26.37 8.54 -14.70
C ARG A 372 -26.64 9.57 -13.60
N LEU A 373 -26.04 9.41 -12.42
CA LEU A 373 -26.11 10.40 -11.35
C LEU A 373 -25.36 11.67 -11.74
N PHE A 374 -24.12 11.55 -12.21
CA PHE A 374 -23.30 12.68 -12.62
C PHE A 374 -23.83 13.37 -13.89
N GLU A 375 -24.44 12.64 -14.83
CA GLU A 375 -25.11 13.18 -16.03
C GLU A 375 -26.33 14.07 -15.68
N ARG A 376 -26.87 13.97 -14.45
CA ARG A 376 -27.98 14.80 -13.96
C ARG A 376 -27.52 16.03 -13.17
N LEU A 377 -26.22 16.18 -12.92
CA LEU A 377 -25.70 17.35 -12.25
C LEU A 377 -25.64 18.52 -13.23
N GLU A 378 -26.21 19.66 -12.84
CA GLU A 378 -26.14 20.90 -13.60
C GLU A 378 -25.06 21.80 -12.99
N PRO A 379 -23.88 21.98 -13.64
CA PRO A 379 -22.78 22.77 -13.08
C PRO A 379 -23.20 24.18 -12.64
N ALA A 380 -24.10 24.81 -13.40
CA ALA A 380 -24.62 26.14 -13.13
C ALA A 380 -25.40 26.27 -11.81
N THR A 381 -26.03 25.18 -11.34
CA THR A 381 -26.79 25.17 -10.08
C THR A 381 -25.96 24.72 -8.88
N MET A 382 -24.74 24.23 -9.12
CA MET A 382 -23.86 23.68 -8.09
C MET A 382 -22.87 24.68 -7.50
N ALA A 383 -22.61 25.83 -8.13
CA ALA A 383 -21.60 26.79 -7.69
C ALA A 383 -22.11 27.62 -6.49
N PRO A 384 -21.71 27.33 -5.23
CA PRO A 384 -22.31 28.01 -4.09
C PRO A 384 -21.54 29.29 -3.72
N THR A 385 -20.23 29.36 -4.03
CA THR A 385 -19.32 30.32 -3.39
C THR A 385 -17.99 30.45 -4.15
N GLY A 386 -17.88 31.41 -5.08
CA GLY A 386 -16.67 32.19 -5.44
C GLY A 386 -15.31 31.55 -5.82
N ARG A 387 -15.02 30.28 -5.56
CA ARG A 387 -13.68 29.68 -5.76
C ARG A 387 -13.57 28.73 -6.95
N ALA A 388 -14.59 27.92 -7.20
CA ALA A 388 -14.60 27.04 -8.36
C ALA A 388 -15.34 27.71 -9.52
N SER A 389 -14.66 27.89 -10.66
CA SER A 389 -15.33 28.43 -11.85
C SER A 389 -16.34 27.39 -12.39
N PRO A 390 -17.43 27.82 -13.06
CA PRO A 390 -18.35 26.89 -13.72
C PRO A 390 -17.63 25.89 -14.64
N GLU A 391 -16.58 26.33 -15.33
CA GLU A 391 -15.74 25.50 -16.20
C GLU A 391 -14.97 24.43 -15.41
N GLU A 392 -14.50 24.74 -14.20
CA GLU A 392 -13.85 23.76 -13.33
C GLU A 392 -14.82 22.68 -12.84
N ILE A 393 -16.06 23.08 -12.52
CA ILE A 393 -17.12 22.14 -12.14
C ILE A 393 -17.52 21.27 -13.33
N GLU A 394 -17.71 21.87 -14.51
CA GLU A 394 -18.01 21.16 -15.75
C GLU A 394 -16.90 20.15 -16.09
N SER A 395 -15.63 20.56 -16.01
CA SER A 395 -14.47 19.70 -16.19
C SER A 395 -14.45 18.54 -15.18
N ALA A 396 -14.77 18.79 -13.90
CA ALA A 396 -14.84 17.75 -12.88
C ALA A 396 -15.97 16.74 -13.13
N VAL A 397 -17.16 17.20 -13.55
CA VAL A 397 -18.30 16.35 -13.90
C VAL A 397 -17.99 15.53 -15.16
N ALA A 398 -17.51 16.17 -16.22
CA ALA A 398 -17.13 15.50 -17.47
C ALA A 398 -16.06 14.43 -17.21
N GLY A 399 -14.98 14.78 -16.51
CA GLY A 399 -13.92 13.82 -16.17
C GLY A 399 -14.41 12.65 -15.31
N THR A 400 -15.36 12.89 -14.41
CA THR A 400 -16.01 11.86 -13.61
C THR A 400 -16.85 10.91 -14.47
N ILE A 401 -17.68 11.43 -15.38
CA ILE A 401 -18.48 10.63 -16.32
C ILE A 401 -17.58 9.73 -17.16
N ARG A 402 -16.51 10.29 -17.74
CA ARG A 402 -15.50 9.54 -18.51
C ARG A 402 -14.87 8.42 -17.68
N THR A 403 -14.49 8.72 -16.45
CA THR A 403 -13.93 7.72 -15.52
C THR A 403 -14.90 6.55 -15.28
N HIS A 404 -16.18 6.83 -15.01
CA HIS A 404 -17.16 5.76 -14.78
C HIS A 404 -17.49 4.96 -16.05
N ARG A 405 -17.47 5.59 -17.25
CA ARG A 405 -17.60 4.87 -18.53
C ARG A 405 -16.41 3.95 -18.77
N CYS A 406 -15.20 4.43 -18.52
CA CYS A 406 -14.00 3.61 -18.62
C CYS A 406 -14.10 2.36 -17.72
N ARG A 407 -14.42 2.52 -16.43
CA ARG A 407 -14.59 1.40 -15.49
C ARG A 407 -15.76 0.47 -15.84
N GLU A 408 -16.85 1.02 -16.39
CA GLU A 408 -17.95 0.22 -16.94
C GLU A 408 -17.47 -0.68 -18.08
N HIS A 409 -16.67 -0.15 -19.00
CA HIS A 409 -16.13 -0.88 -20.15
C HIS A 409 -15.10 -1.94 -19.74
N GLU A 410 -14.22 -1.66 -18.78
CA GLU A 410 -13.33 -2.67 -18.20
C GLU A 410 -14.12 -3.84 -17.61
N THR A 411 -15.14 -3.54 -16.81
CA THR A 411 -15.98 -4.56 -16.20
C THR A 411 -16.74 -5.37 -17.26
N ARG A 412 -17.18 -4.72 -18.35
CA ARG A 412 -17.80 -5.38 -19.50
C ARG A 412 -16.82 -6.31 -20.22
N ALA A 413 -15.56 -5.91 -20.39
CA ALA A 413 -14.53 -6.74 -20.99
C ALA A 413 -14.29 -8.00 -20.13
N ARG A 414 -14.21 -7.85 -18.80
CA ARG A 414 -14.09 -8.98 -17.87
C ARG A 414 -15.27 -9.95 -17.94
N LEU A 415 -16.51 -9.44 -17.90
CA LEU A 415 -17.70 -10.28 -18.06
C LEU A 415 -17.74 -11.01 -19.40
N ALA A 416 -17.35 -10.34 -20.49
CA ALA A 416 -17.27 -10.96 -21.80
C ALA A 416 -16.17 -12.03 -21.88
N PHE A 417 -15.06 -11.82 -21.17
CA PHE A 417 -13.99 -12.81 -21.06
C PHE A 417 -14.45 -14.05 -20.30
N GLU A 418 -15.13 -13.89 -19.16
CA GLU A 418 -15.72 -14.99 -18.37
C GLU A 418 -16.78 -15.78 -19.16
N ALA A 419 -17.55 -15.10 -20.02
CA ALA A 419 -18.51 -15.72 -20.93
C ALA A 419 -17.89 -16.22 -22.26
N ALA A 420 -16.58 -16.12 -22.42
CA ALA A 420 -15.83 -16.48 -23.63
C ALA A 420 -16.30 -15.80 -24.94
N ASP A 421 -16.90 -14.61 -24.83
CA ASP A 421 -17.21 -13.68 -25.93
C ASP A 421 -16.01 -12.76 -26.20
N TYR A 422 -14.97 -13.34 -26.79
CA TYR A 422 -13.73 -12.63 -27.10
C TYR A 422 -13.91 -11.48 -28.12
N GLY A 423 -15.00 -11.48 -28.89
CA GLY A 423 -15.34 -10.38 -29.81
C GLY A 423 -15.77 -9.12 -29.05
N THR A 424 -16.51 -9.29 -27.97
CA THR A 424 -16.91 -8.19 -27.09
C THR A 424 -15.77 -7.71 -26.20
N VAL A 425 -14.85 -8.59 -25.77
CA VAL A 425 -13.64 -8.20 -25.00
C VAL A 425 -12.89 -7.07 -25.70
N ARG A 426 -12.50 -7.27 -26.98
CA ARG A 426 -11.76 -6.27 -27.76
C ARG A 426 -12.50 -4.93 -27.87
N ARG A 427 -13.78 -4.96 -28.26
CA ARG A 427 -14.60 -3.74 -28.41
C ARG A 427 -14.75 -2.98 -27.09
N ALA A 428 -14.92 -3.70 -25.98
CA ALA A 428 -15.01 -3.10 -24.67
C ALA A 428 -13.66 -2.51 -24.22
N ALA A 429 -12.55 -3.18 -24.51
CA ALA A 429 -11.21 -2.67 -24.22
C ALA A 429 -10.88 -1.38 -25.00
N GLU A 430 -11.18 -1.35 -26.30
CA GLU A 430 -11.05 -0.16 -27.16
C GLU A 430 -11.88 1.01 -26.61
N ALA A 431 -13.13 0.76 -26.22
CA ALA A 431 -14.00 1.78 -25.62
C ALA A 431 -13.44 2.29 -24.27
N ALA A 432 -12.92 1.41 -23.41
CA ALA A 432 -12.30 1.81 -22.15
C ALA A 432 -11.09 2.73 -22.36
N ARG A 433 -10.22 2.40 -23.34
CA ARG A 433 -9.06 3.23 -23.70
C ARG A 433 -9.47 4.58 -24.28
N ALA A 434 -10.49 4.63 -25.12
CA ALA A 434 -11.00 5.89 -25.66
C ALA A 434 -11.53 6.81 -24.56
N GLU A 435 -12.29 6.27 -23.60
CA GLU A 435 -12.79 7.03 -22.45
C GLU A 435 -11.64 7.47 -21.52
N ALA A 436 -10.62 6.63 -21.31
CA ALA A 436 -9.43 6.97 -20.53
C ALA A 436 -8.59 8.09 -21.18
N ALA A 437 -8.39 8.04 -22.51
CA ALA A 437 -7.66 9.05 -23.26
C ALA A 437 -8.40 10.40 -23.29
N ALA A 438 -9.73 10.37 -23.26
CA ALA A 438 -10.57 11.57 -23.19
C ALA A 438 -10.73 12.12 -21.75
N ALA A 439 -10.26 11.41 -20.73
CA ALA A 439 -10.36 11.87 -19.34
C ALA A 439 -9.25 12.89 -19.03
N PRO A 440 -9.58 14.06 -18.46
CA PRO A 440 -8.61 15.14 -18.21
C PRO A 440 -7.54 14.83 -17.14
N GLN A 441 -7.61 13.67 -16.44
CA GLN A 441 -6.81 13.41 -15.24
C GLN A 441 -5.55 12.55 -15.44
N GLY A 442 -5.04 12.42 -16.67
CA GLY A 442 -3.89 11.57 -16.95
C GLY A 442 -4.24 10.08 -16.85
N SER A 443 -3.41 9.22 -17.45
CA SER A 443 -3.75 7.83 -17.80
C SER A 443 -4.34 7.03 -16.64
N LEU A 444 -5.63 6.68 -16.73
CA LEU A 444 -6.19 5.56 -15.97
C LEU A 444 -5.34 4.33 -16.30
N GLN A 445 -4.82 3.65 -15.28
CA GLN A 445 -4.06 2.41 -15.49
C GLN A 445 -5.04 1.29 -15.87
N LEU A 446 -4.79 0.66 -17.03
CA LEU A 446 -5.63 -0.39 -17.62
C LEU A 446 -4.88 -1.73 -17.74
N ARG A 447 -3.85 -1.98 -16.91
CA ARG A 447 -2.96 -3.16 -17.05
C ARG A 447 -3.72 -4.50 -17.02
N GLU A 448 -4.70 -4.65 -16.14
CA GLU A 448 -5.54 -5.85 -16.09
C GLU A 448 -6.32 -6.06 -17.40
N LEU A 449 -6.78 -4.97 -18.03
CA LEU A 449 -7.49 -5.02 -19.30
C LEU A 449 -6.59 -5.45 -20.45
N ASP A 450 -5.33 -5.00 -20.47
CA ASP A 450 -4.34 -5.41 -21.48
C ASP A 450 -4.04 -6.91 -21.40
N ALA A 451 -3.93 -7.47 -20.18
CA ALA A 451 -3.77 -8.89 -19.97
C ALA A 451 -5.00 -9.69 -20.44
N ILE A 452 -6.20 -9.27 -20.05
CA ILE A 452 -7.47 -9.90 -20.48
C ILE A 452 -7.61 -9.91 -21.99
N GLU A 453 -7.28 -8.79 -22.67
CA GLU A 453 -7.36 -8.71 -24.13
C GLU A 453 -6.34 -9.62 -24.82
N THR A 454 -5.12 -9.66 -24.30
CA THR A 454 -4.06 -10.52 -24.86
C THR A 454 -4.43 -12.00 -24.74
N VAL A 455 -4.97 -12.40 -23.59
CA VAL A 455 -5.46 -13.78 -23.38
C VAL A 455 -6.67 -14.07 -24.27
N ALA A 456 -7.62 -13.13 -24.41
CA ALA A 456 -8.77 -13.29 -25.30
C ALA A 456 -8.34 -13.47 -26.78
N ALA A 457 -7.32 -12.72 -27.22
CA ALA A 457 -6.74 -12.86 -28.56
C ALA A 457 -6.06 -14.24 -28.73
N ALA A 458 -5.30 -14.70 -27.74
CA ALA A 458 -4.69 -16.03 -27.74
C ALA A 458 -5.74 -17.13 -27.86
N ARG A 459 -6.81 -17.06 -27.06
CA ARG A 459 -7.95 -17.99 -27.09
C ARG A 459 -8.66 -18.01 -28.43
N ARG A 460 -8.80 -16.84 -29.06
CA ARG A 460 -9.42 -16.73 -30.39
C ARG A 460 -8.55 -17.36 -31.48
N ALA A 461 -7.22 -17.22 -31.39
CA ALA A 461 -6.29 -17.90 -32.28
C ALA A 461 -6.32 -19.42 -32.06
N GLU A 462 -6.31 -19.86 -30.81
CA GLU A 462 -6.45 -21.27 -30.42
C GLU A 462 -7.72 -21.90 -31.02
N ARG A 463 -8.88 -21.23 -30.86
CA ARG A 463 -10.18 -21.69 -31.40
C ARG A 463 -10.22 -21.79 -32.93
N ARG A 464 -9.34 -21.06 -33.63
CA ARG A 464 -9.23 -21.11 -35.10
C ARG A 464 -8.22 -22.16 -35.58
N GLY A 465 -7.57 -22.88 -34.66
CA GLY A 465 -6.48 -23.79 -34.99
C GLY A 465 -5.14 -23.10 -35.24
N ASP A 466 -5.03 -21.78 -35.02
CA ASP A 466 -3.79 -21.03 -35.19
C ASP A 466 -2.96 -21.06 -33.89
N PHE A 467 -2.38 -22.23 -33.62
CA PHE A 467 -1.68 -22.50 -32.36
C PHE A 467 -0.34 -21.79 -32.23
N GLU A 468 0.31 -21.42 -33.33
CA GLU A 468 1.55 -20.63 -33.28
C GLU A 468 1.25 -19.21 -32.80
N THR A 469 0.29 -18.53 -33.42
CA THR A 469 -0.18 -17.23 -32.95
C THR A 469 -0.71 -17.29 -31.52
N ALA A 470 -1.44 -18.36 -31.15
CA ALA A 470 -1.93 -18.53 -29.79
C ALA A 470 -0.79 -18.59 -28.76
N LEU A 471 0.27 -19.37 -29.04
CA LEU A 471 1.44 -19.51 -28.17
C LEU A 471 2.19 -18.19 -28.01
N GLU A 472 2.46 -17.48 -29.11
CA GLU A 472 3.11 -16.16 -29.07
C GLU A 472 2.33 -15.18 -28.18
N ARG A 473 1.01 -15.20 -28.26
CA ARG A 473 0.14 -14.34 -27.46
C ARG A 473 0.13 -14.74 -25.98
N TYR A 474 0.09 -16.04 -25.66
CA TYR A 474 0.21 -16.50 -24.27
C TYR A 474 1.56 -16.13 -23.65
N ASP A 475 2.65 -16.23 -24.40
CA ASP A 475 3.99 -15.85 -23.93
C ASP A 475 4.15 -14.33 -23.73
N ALA A 476 3.30 -13.51 -24.36
CA ALA A 476 3.27 -12.06 -24.20
C ALA A 476 2.41 -11.56 -23.01
N VAL A 477 1.71 -12.45 -22.29
CA VAL A 477 0.86 -12.05 -21.16
C VAL A 477 1.71 -11.64 -19.96
N ALA A 478 1.62 -10.37 -19.56
CA ALA A 478 2.16 -9.87 -18.31
C ALA A 478 1.03 -9.64 -17.31
N THR A 479 0.97 -10.46 -16.24
CA THR A 479 -0.06 -10.34 -15.20
C THR A 479 0.45 -10.81 -13.84
N ASP A 480 0.03 -10.11 -12.79
CA ASP A 480 0.26 -10.48 -11.38
C ASP A 480 -0.91 -11.31 -10.81
N ASP A 481 -1.98 -11.54 -11.59
CA ASP A 481 -3.12 -12.37 -11.20
C ASP A 481 -2.77 -13.87 -11.32
N ASP A 482 -2.67 -14.55 -10.17
CA ASP A 482 -2.32 -15.97 -10.10
C ASP A 482 -3.31 -16.89 -10.84
N SER A 483 -4.60 -16.59 -10.79
CA SER A 483 -5.64 -17.35 -11.51
C SER A 483 -5.43 -17.23 -13.01
N LEU A 484 -5.20 -16.01 -13.50
CA LEU A 484 -4.92 -15.76 -14.91
C LEU A 484 -3.60 -16.41 -15.34
N ARG A 485 -2.56 -16.36 -14.51
CA ARG A 485 -1.26 -17.03 -14.78
C ARG A 485 -1.41 -18.54 -14.92
N VAL A 486 -2.14 -19.18 -13.99
CA VAL A 486 -2.40 -20.62 -14.05
C VAL A 486 -3.20 -20.96 -15.31
N GLY A 487 -4.22 -20.18 -15.64
CA GLY A 487 -5.01 -20.34 -16.87
C GLY A 487 -4.18 -20.20 -18.15
N VAL A 488 -3.26 -19.23 -18.21
CA VAL A 488 -2.33 -19.03 -19.34
C VAL A 488 -1.37 -20.20 -19.48
N ALA A 489 -0.77 -20.66 -18.37
CA ALA A 489 0.16 -21.80 -18.40
C ALA A 489 -0.52 -23.08 -18.92
N CYS A 490 -1.71 -23.37 -18.40
CA CYS A 490 -2.55 -24.49 -18.83
C CYS A 490 -2.82 -24.47 -20.34
N HIS A 491 -3.24 -23.31 -20.87
CA HIS A 491 -3.56 -23.23 -22.30
C HIS A 491 -2.35 -23.20 -23.22
N ARG A 492 -1.21 -22.67 -22.74
CA ARG A 492 0.05 -22.80 -23.46
C ARG A 492 0.46 -24.26 -23.61
N GLN A 493 0.31 -25.06 -22.55
CA GLN A 493 0.55 -26.51 -22.60
C GLN A 493 -0.43 -27.20 -23.56
N LEU A 494 -1.72 -26.84 -23.50
CA LEU A 494 -2.74 -27.38 -24.39
C LEU A 494 -2.45 -27.11 -25.88
N CYS A 495 -2.07 -25.87 -26.24
CA CYS A 495 -1.70 -25.54 -27.61
C CYS A 495 -0.50 -26.35 -28.11
N ARG A 496 0.49 -26.65 -27.25
CA ARG A 496 1.63 -27.49 -27.61
C ARG A 496 1.21 -28.94 -27.90
N VAL A 497 0.32 -29.49 -27.07
CA VAL A 497 -0.25 -30.83 -27.32
C VAL A 497 -1.05 -30.84 -28.62
N LYS A 498 -1.94 -29.86 -28.85
CA LYS A 498 -2.74 -29.75 -30.08
C LYS A 498 -1.87 -29.65 -31.34
N ARG A 499 -0.74 -28.93 -31.31
CA ARG A 499 0.24 -28.89 -32.42
C ARG A 499 0.87 -30.25 -32.72
N LEU A 500 1.23 -31.01 -31.68
CA LEU A 500 1.82 -32.34 -31.85
C LEU A 500 0.80 -33.31 -32.47
N VAL A 501 -0.46 -33.24 -32.05
CA VAL A 501 -1.57 -34.02 -32.64
C VAL A 501 -1.73 -33.69 -34.12
N ILE A 502 -1.83 -32.40 -34.49
CA ILE A 502 -1.96 -31.99 -35.92
C ILE A 502 -0.75 -32.40 -36.75
N ALA A 503 0.45 -32.38 -36.17
CA ALA A 503 1.67 -32.81 -36.84
C ALA A 503 1.81 -34.33 -36.95
N GLY A 504 0.83 -35.13 -36.48
CA GLY A 504 0.88 -36.59 -36.48
C GLY A 504 1.87 -37.20 -35.49
N ARG A 505 2.41 -36.40 -34.55
CA ARG A 505 3.39 -36.83 -33.53
C ARG A 505 2.67 -37.37 -32.29
N HIS A 506 1.86 -38.40 -32.49
CA HIS A 506 0.90 -38.90 -31.49
C HIS A 506 1.56 -39.39 -30.19
N GLU A 507 2.63 -40.17 -30.26
CA GLU A 507 3.33 -40.67 -29.06
C GLU A 507 3.84 -39.54 -28.17
N GLU A 508 4.36 -38.48 -28.78
CA GLU A 508 4.88 -37.32 -28.07
C GLU A 508 3.76 -36.43 -27.54
N ALA A 509 2.67 -36.27 -28.30
CA ALA A 509 1.47 -35.58 -27.83
C ALA A 509 0.93 -36.22 -26.55
N LEU A 510 0.85 -37.55 -26.51
CA LEU A 510 0.40 -38.33 -25.34
C LEU A 510 1.38 -38.20 -24.18
N ALA A 511 2.67 -38.39 -24.42
CA ALA A 511 3.69 -38.25 -23.39
C ALA A 511 3.62 -36.85 -22.74
N LYS A 512 3.49 -35.79 -23.54
CA LYS A 512 3.34 -34.42 -23.04
C LYS A 512 2.01 -34.16 -22.34
N ALA A 513 0.91 -34.74 -22.81
CA ALA A 513 -0.37 -34.62 -22.14
C ALA A 513 -0.34 -35.25 -20.73
N HIS A 514 0.22 -36.46 -20.58
CA HIS A 514 0.38 -37.11 -19.27
C HIS A 514 1.42 -36.44 -18.37
N GLU A 515 2.43 -35.78 -18.94
CA GLU A 515 3.43 -35.03 -18.19
C GLU A 515 2.84 -33.74 -17.58
N TRP A 516 1.98 -33.04 -18.31
CA TRP A 516 1.52 -31.70 -17.94
C TRP A 516 0.14 -31.64 -17.29
N PHE A 517 -0.68 -32.68 -17.47
CA PHE A 517 -2.05 -32.71 -16.96
C PHE A 517 -2.31 -34.00 -16.18
N ASP A 518 -3.24 -33.92 -15.22
CA ASP A 518 -3.59 -35.06 -14.38
C ASP A 518 -4.08 -36.26 -15.23
N SER A 519 -3.69 -37.45 -14.79
CA SER A 519 -4.14 -38.71 -15.39
C SER A 519 -5.66 -38.85 -15.25
N GLY A 520 -6.36 -38.92 -16.37
CA GLY A 520 -7.83 -38.92 -16.42
C GLY A 520 -8.48 -37.54 -16.52
N SER A 521 -7.69 -36.46 -16.61
CA SER A 521 -8.19 -35.17 -17.08
C SER A 521 -8.70 -35.31 -18.51
N THR A 522 -9.70 -34.52 -18.85
CA THR A 522 -10.31 -34.57 -20.19
C THR A 522 -9.35 -34.15 -21.30
N ILE A 523 -8.34 -33.33 -21.00
CA ILE A 523 -7.29 -32.99 -21.98
C ILE A 523 -6.50 -34.24 -22.36
N VAL A 524 -6.10 -35.06 -21.38
CA VAL A 524 -5.41 -36.34 -21.61
C VAL A 524 -6.31 -37.30 -22.38
N LEU A 525 -7.56 -37.50 -21.93
CA LEU A 525 -8.51 -38.41 -22.58
C LEU A 525 -8.80 -38.02 -24.04
N ALA A 526 -8.94 -36.73 -24.32
CA ALA A 526 -9.20 -36.25 -25.67
C ALA A 526 -7.94 -36.30 -26.57
N THR A 527 -6.75 -36.22 -25.98
CA THR A 527 -5.48 -36.48 -26.68
C THR A 527 -5.34 -37.97 -27.02
N GLU A 528 -5.65 -38.88 -26.08
CA GLU A 528 -5.70 -40.34 -26.30
C GLU A 528 -6.63 -40.71 -27.45
N ALA A 529 -7.84 -40.13 -27.47
CA ALA A 529 -8.79 -40.34 -28.54
C ALA A 529 -8.29 -39.80 -29.89
N SER A 530 -7.74 -38.59 -29.90
CA SER A 530 -7.20 -37.96 -31.13
C SER A 530 -5.98 -38.69 -31.69
N CYS A 531 -5.26 -39.44 -30.85
CA CYS A 531 -4.10 -40.26 -31.21
C CYS A 531 -4.48 -41.70 -31.61
N GLY A 532 -5.77 -42.05 -31.63
CA GLY A 532 -6.26 -43.37 -32.06
C GLY A 532 -6.17 -44.48 -31.01
N LEU A 533 -6.00 -44.14 -29.73
CA LEU A 533 -6.01 -45.12 -28.63
C LEU A 533 -7.43 -45.42 -28.10
N VAL A 534 -8.43 -44.67 -28.56
CA VAL A 534 -9.88 -44.87 -28.33
C VAL A 534 -10.53 -44.96 -29.71
N PRO A 535 -11.46 -45.91 -29.98
CA PRO A 535 -11.94 -46.20 -31.33
C PRO A 535 -12.59 -45.01 -32.03
N ASP A 536 -12.29 -44.87 -33.32
CA ASP A 536 -12.82 -43.84 -34.21
C ASP A 536 -14.32 -44.04 -34.43
N ILE A 537 -15.13 -43.05 -34.07
CA ILE A 537 -16.58 -43.10 -34.15
C ILE A 537 -16.99 -42.73 -35.58
N GLY A 538 -16.83 -43.66 -36.52
CA GLY A 538 -17.29 -43.51 -37.90
C GLY A 538 -18.81 -43.38 -37.97
N ASP A 539 -19.30 -42.21 -38.42
CA ASP A 539 -20.18 -42.05 -39.58
C ASP A 539 -20.57 -40.56 -39.73
N GLY A 540 -19.89 -39.85 -40.65
CA GLY A 540 -20.41 -38.65 -41.30
C GLY A 540 -20.47 -37.32 -40.53
N THR A 541 -20.07 -37.24 -39.26
CA THR A 541 -19.89 -35.99 -38.51
C THR A 541 -18.42 -35.72 -38.22
N ALA A 542 -18.02 -34.44 -38.10
CA ALA A 542 -16.64 -34.00 -37.87
C ALA A 542 -15.93 -34.90 -36.83
N GLY A 543 -14.79 -35.49 -37.20
CA GLY A 543 -14.14 -36.54 -36.40
C GLY A 543 -13.76 -36.07 -35.00
N VAL A 544 -13.56 -37.00 -34.05
CA VAL A 544 -13.19 -36.71 -32.64
C VAL A 544 -11.96 -35.78 -32.55
N SER A 545 -11.04 -35.89 -33.50
CA SER A 545 -9.90 -34.98 -33.64
C SER A 545 -10.29 -33.55 -34.02
N GLU A 546 -11.24 -33.33 -34.94
CA GLU A 546 -11.77 -31.99 -35.26
C GLU A 546 -12.53 -31.37 -34.08
N GLN A 547 -13.20 -32.21 -33.28
CA GLN A 547 -13.91 -31.79 -32.07
C GLN A 547 -12.93 -31.46 -30.91
N PHE A 548 -11.86 -32.23 -30.71
CA PHE A 548 -10.82 -31.91 -29.73
C PHE A 548 -10.09 -30.59 -30.04
N LEU A 549 -9.89 -30.31 -31.33
CA LEU A 549 -9.27 -29.07 -31.78
C LEU A 549 -10.16 -27.83 -31.55
N SER A 550 -11.47 -27.99 -31.39
CA SER A 550 -12.44 -26.89 -31.21
C SER A 550 -12.92 -26.63 -29.77
N VAL A 551 -12.64 -27.54 -28.82
CA VAL A 551 -13.20 -27.51 -27.45
C VAL A 551 -12.45 -26.56 -26.47
N ASP A 552 -13.23 -25.86 -25.63
CA ASP A 552 -12.80 -25.02 -24.49
C ASP A 552 -12.82 -25.79 -23.16
N ALA A 553 -11.91 -25.48 -22.24
CA ALA A 553 -11.66 -26.24 -21.01
C ALA A 553 -12.83 -26.27 -20.00
N GLY A 554 -13.87 -25.47 -20.18
CA GLY A 554 -15.06 -25.41 -19.30
C GLY A 554 -16.14 -26.47 -19.58
N VAL A 555 -16.27 -26.94 -20.82
CA VAL A 555 -17.28 -27.93 -21.27
C VAL A 555 -16.87 -29.38 -20.97
N VAL A 556 -15.58 -29.50 -20.67
CA VAL A 556 -14.75 -30.68 -20.52
C VAL A 556 -15.05 -31.49 -19.26
N SER A 557 -15.84 -30.97 -18.31
CA SER A 557 -16.23 -31.68 -17.08
C SER A 557 -17.36 -32.70 -17.28
N ALA A 558 -18.16 -32.60 -18.35
CA ALA A 558 -19.31 -33.50 -18.62
C ALA A 558 -18.98 -34.68 -19.56
N LEU A 559 -17.86 -34.61 -20.30
CA LEU A 559 -17.40 -35.64 -21.24
C LEU A 559 -16.84 -36.92 -20.59
N PRO A 560 -16.13 -36.90 -19.43
CA PRO A 560 -15.48 -38.09 -18.88
C PRO A 560 -16.43 -39.27 -18.53
N PRO A 561 -17.64 -39.06 -18.00
CA PRO A 561 -18.59 -40.15 -17.78
C PRO A 561 -19.12 -40.74 -19.09
N LEU A 562 -19.41 -39.88 -20.08
CA LEU A 562 -19.99 -40.27 -21.36
C LEU A 562 -18.98 -41.06 -22.23
N VAL A 563 -17.72 -40.64 -22.27
CA VAL A 563 -16.63 -41.36 -22.95
C VAL A 563 -16.33 -42.71 -22.27
N ARG A 564 -16.37 -42.78 -20.93
CA ARG A 564 -16.19 -44.05 -20.19
C ARG A 564 -17.35 -45.02 -20.43
N LEU A 565 -18.59 -44.53 -20.53
CA LEU A 565 -19.78 -45.34 -20.84
C LEU A 565 -19.82 -45.82 -22.29
N ALA A 566 -19.24 -45.08 -23.24
CA ALA A 566 -19.09 -45.52 -24.62
C ALA A 566 -18.04 -46.65 -24.76
N GLY A 567 -16.99 -46.64 -23.94
CA GLY A 567 -15.92 -47.64 -23.94
C GLY A 567 -16.29 -49.01 -23.36
N THR A 568 -17.43 -49.16 -22.68
CA THR A 568 -17.83 -50.41 -22.02
C THR A 568 -18.57 -51.44 -22.91
N GLY A 569 -18.96 -51.06 -24.13
CA GLY A 569 -19.69 -51.94 -25.08
C GLY A 569 -21.15 -52.24 -24.68
N GLY A 570 -21.99 -52.60 -25.67
CA GLY A 570 -23.40 -52.99 -25.48
C GLY A 570 -24.44 -51.93 -25.89
N ALA A 571 -25.73 -52.24 -25.76
CA ALA A 571 -26.86 -51.39 -26.22
C ALA A 571 -26.95 -50.00 -25.54
N VAL A 572 -26.29 -49.81 -24.40
CA VAL A 572 -26.16 -48.50 -23.73
C VAL A 572 -25.30 -47.53 -24.55
N VAL A 573 -24.41 -48.05 -25.41
CA VAL A 573 -23.49 -47.26 -26.23
C VAL A 573 -24.22 -46.41 -27.26
N GLU A 574 -25.27 -46.90 -27.94
CA GLU A 574 -26.01 -46.09 -28.93
C GLU A 574 -26.75 -44.91 -28.29
N ALA A 575 -27.36 -45.12 -27.11
CA ALA A 575 -28.09 -44.07 -26.41
C ALA A 575 -27.15 -42.98 -25.85
N VAL A 576 -25.99 -43.39 -25.34
CA VAL A 576 -24.93 -42.50 -24.86
C VAL A 576 -24.23 -41.79 -26.03
N ARG A 577 -24.03 -42.46 -27.17
CA ARG A 577 -23.48 -41.89 -28.41
C ARG A 577 -24.37 -40.78 -28.96
N ARG A 578 -25.69 -40.99 -29.00
CA ARG A 578 -26.65 -39.94 -29.38
C ARG A 578 -26.64 -38.75 -28.42
N GLN A 579 -26.46 -38.97 -27.11
CA GLN A 579 -26.34 -37.87 -26.14
C GLN A 579 -25.02 -37.09 -26.26
N ILE A 580 -23.92 -37.76 -26.61
CA ILE A 580 -22.65 -37.11 -26.93
C ILE A 580 -22.81 -36.23 -28.18
N GLU A 581 -23.42 -36.76 -29.24
CA GLU A 581 -23.72 -36.02 -30.47
C GLU A 581 -24.66 -34.82 -30.21
N GLU A 582 -25.71 -34.99 -29.42
CA GLU A 582 -26.62 -33.90 -29.02
C GLU A 582 -25.91 -32.81 -28.18
N CYS A 583 -25.00 -33.20 -27.28
CA CYS A 583 -24.17 -32.26 -26.52
C CYS A 583 -23.16 -31.51 -27.38
N LEU A 584 -22.66 -32.13 -28.47
CA LEU A 584 -21.69 -31.53 -29.38
C LEU A 584 -22.34 -30.64 -30.44
N VAL A 585 -23.59 -30.91 -30.82
CA VAL A 585 -24.39 -30.09 -31.75
C VAL A 585 -25.01 -28.86 -31.06
N ALA A 586 -25.19 -28.89 -29.74
CA ALA A 586 -25.70 -27.77 -28.95
C ALA A 586 -24.62 -26.76 -28.51
N LEU A 587 -23.34 -27.03 -28.80
CA LEU A 587 -22.17 -26.14 -28.65
C LEU A 587 -21.90 -25.37 -29.95
#